data_AF-A0A7C6MAY8-F1
#
_entry.id   AF-A0A7C6MAY8-F1
#
_cell.length_a   1.000
_cell.length_b   1.000
_cell.length_c   1.000
_cell.angle_alpha   90.00
_cell.angle_beta   90.00
_cell.angle_gamma   90.00
#
_symmetry.space_group_name_H-M   'P 1'
#
loop_
_entity.id
_entity.type
_entity.pdbx_description
1 polymer ?
#
loop_
_entity_poly.entity_id
_entity_poly.type
_entity_poly.pdbx_seq_one_letter_code
_entity_poly.pdbx_strand_id
1 'polypeptide(L)'
;MKIALNNDWKFAEAFLEEHVRVDFDEATLESVRLPHSAVVTPYNCFDESIYQKVMTYRRIITVDEVFTDQAVKITFEGAAHVAEVYLDGKKIGEHYGGYTAFTLDLTDYISPGKEHLVVVKLNSREDQNLPPFGNVIDYMTYGGLYRGVYLEILPRVHVEDLFIQTERVMETVKKLRVEGTLYNLAEPVEGTFALLDQQGKEVASLGKATISKKTFTVEFDVEDVELWDTESPHLYQLRVVLSNGAIKMETFGFREIQLKNNGLYLNGKKIKIRGLNRHQAYPYVGYAMPETPQKLDADILKYELGLNAVRTSHYPQSKHFINRCDELGLLVFTEIPGWQHIGNEEWKERSLVHVEEMVLQYRNHP
;
A
#
# COMPACT_ATOMS: atom_id res chain seq x y z
N MET A 1 -0.79 -10.34 13.51
CA MET A 1 -1.86 -9.42 13.95
C MET A 1 -1.60 -8.04 13.36
N LYS A 2 -2.62 -7.35 12.86
CA LYS A 2 -2.53 -5.99 12.31
C LYS A 2 -3.37 -5.04 13.18
N ILE A 3 -2.74 -3.99 13.71
CA ILE A 3 -3.37 -2.99 14.59
C ILE A 3 -3.40 -1.65 13.84
N ALA A 4 -4.59 -1.12 13.58
CA ALA A 4 -4.71 0.22 12.99
C ALA A 4 -4.32 1.29 14.01
N LEU A 5 -3.39 2.17 13.62
CA LEU A 5 -2.92 3.29 14.41
C LEU A 5 -3.53 4.59 13.90
N ASN A 6 -4.86 4.67 13.77
CA ASN A 6 -5.51 5.86 13.21
C ASN A 6 -5.86 6.92 14.27
N ASN A 7 -6.11 6.55 15.52
CA ASN A 7 -6.57 7.48 16.57
C ASN A 7 -5.41 8.14 17.33
N ASP A 8 -5.64 8.95 18.36
CA ASP A 8 -4.61 9.33 19.36
C ASP A 8 -3.31 9.94 18.82
N TRP A 9 -3.33 10.53 17.63
CA TRP A 9 -2.20 11.29 17.12
C TRP A 9 -2.25 12.71 17.66
N LYS A 10 -1.07 13.24 17.96
CA LYS A 10 -0.85 14.65 18.23
C LYS A 10 -0.19 15.30 17.03
N PHE A 11 -0.64 16.50 16.66
CA PHE A 11 -0.23 17.20 15.47
C PHE A 11 0.24 18.62 15.80
N ALA A 12 1.30 19.05 15.13
CA ALA A 12 1.66 20.46 15.03
C ALA A 12 1.96 20.81 13.58
N GLU A 13 1.49 21.99 13.17
CA GLU A 13 1.82 22.63 11.90
C GLU A 13 3.25 23.23 11.88
N ALA A 14 4.16 22.63 12.65
CA ALA A 14 5.58 22.95 12.71
C ALA A 14 6.36 21.72 13.15
N PHE A 15 7.65 21.67 12.82
CA PHE A 15 8.60 20.77 13.45
C PHE A 15 9.61 21.57 14.26
N LEU A 16 9.74 21.22 15.54
CA LEU A 16 10.79 21.68 16.44
C LEU A 16 11.59 20.45 16.87
N GLU A 17 12.91 20.57 17.02
CA GLU A 17 13.77 19.46 17.47
C GLU A 17 13.30 18.87 18.80
N GLU A 18 12.74 19.70 19.69
CA GLU A 18 12.15 19.24 20.95
C GLU A 18 10.96 18.30 20.79
N HIS A 19 10.28 18.31 19.64
CA HIS A 19 9.16 17.41 19.36
C HIS A 19 9.59 15.95 19.21
N VAL A 20 10.87 15.60 19.13
CA VAL A 20 11.29 14.19 19.14
C VAL A 20 11.50 13.66 20.56
N ARG A 21 11.53 14.55 21.57
CA ARG A 21 11.79 14.17 22.96
C ARG A 21 10.57 13.47 23.57
N VAL A 22 10.84 12.43 24.35
CA VAL A 22 9.81 11.63 25.06
C VAL A 22 9.09 12.46 26.12
N ASP A 23 9.79 13.36 26.78
CA ASP A 23 9.30 14.22 27.87
C ASP A 23 8.72 15.57 27.40
N PHE A 24 8.54 15.76 26.10
CA PHE A 24 7.95 16.98 25.54
C PHE A 24 6.49 17.16 25.98
N ASP A 25 6.12 18.38 26.40
CA ASP A 25 4.76 18.73 26.78
C ASP A 25 3.86 18.91 25.55
N GLU A 26 2.91 17.99 25.38
CA GLU A 26 1.99 17.95 24.25
C GLU A 26 0.78 18.88 24.40
N ALA A 27 0.70 19.71 25.44
CA ALA A 27 -0.44 20.59 25.70
C ALA A 27 -0.75 21.57 24.55
N THR A 28 0.26 21.89 23.73
CA THR A 28 0.14 22.78 22.56
C THR A 28 -0.17 22.05 21.26
N LEU A 29 -0.19 20.72 21.26
CA LEU A 29 -0.43 19.90 20.07
C LEU A 29 -1.93 19.61 19.89
N GLU A 30 -2.37 19.60 18.64
CA GLU A 30 -3.73 19.25 18.27
C GLU A 30 -3.93 17.74 18.30
N SER A 31 -5.05 17.26 18.85
CA SER A 31 -5.43 15.85 18.73
C SER A 31 -6.11 15.59 17.39
N VAL A 32 -5.52 14.71 16.58
CA VAL A 32 -6.01 14.38 15.23
C VAL A 32 -6.21 12.88 15.05
N ARG A 33 -6.94 12.52 13.99
CA ARG A 33 -7.18 11.14 13.58
C ARG A 33 -6.79 10.96 12.12
N LEU A 34 -6.17 9.84 11.79
CA LEU A 34 -5.82 9.47 10.43
C LEU A 34 -7.00 8.83 9.68
N PRO A 35 -7.08 8.99 8.35
CA PRO A 35 -6.20 9.84 7.53
C PRO A 35 -6.36 11.34 7.86
N HIS A 36 -5.25 12.07 7.89
CA HIS A 36 -5.22 13.49 8.26
C HIS A 36 -4.50 14.33 7.19
N SER A 37 -5.10 15.48 6.87
CA SER A 37 -4.52 16.47 5.96
C SER A 37 -3.81 17.53 6.77
N ALA A 38 -2.66 18.02 6.32
CA ALA A 38 -1.88 19.06 7.01
C ALA A 38 -2.69 20.35 7.25
N VAL A 39 -3.69 20.61 6.41
CA VAL A 39 -4.55 21.78 6.46
C VAL A 39 -5.93 21.43 5.94
N VAL A 40 -6.96 22.02 6.52
CA VAL A 40 -8.32 22.02 5.95
C VAL A 40 -8.36 23.11 4.88
N THR A 41 -8.49 22.71 3.62
CA THR A 41 -8.47 23.67 2.50
C THR A 41 -9.82 24.40 2.37
N PRO A 42 -9.83 25.65 1.89
CA PRO A 42 -11.06 26.29 1.41
C PRO A 42 -11.69 25.47 0.27
N TYR A 43 -12.97 25.72 -0.01
CA TYR A 43 -13.65 25.04 -1.12
C TYR A 43 -13.02 25.37 -2.48
N ASN A 44 -12.57 26.61 -2.69
CA ASN A 44 -11.93 27.09 -3.91
C ASN A 44 -11.01 28.29 -3.62
N CYS A 45 -10.32 28.81 -4.65
CA CYS A 45 -9.50 30.02 -4.60
C CYS A 45 -8.28 29.96 -3.64
N PHE A 46 -7.57 28.84 -3.63
CA PHE A 46 -6.28 28.68 -2.96
C PHE A 46 -5.25 28.10 -3.93
N ASP A 47 -3.97 28.26 -3.59
CA ASP A 47 -2.84 27.72 -4.34
C ASP A 47 -2.06 26.69 -3.51
N GLU A 48 -1.04 26.10 -4.11
CA GLU A 48 -0.23 25.03 -3.54
C GLU A 48 0.48 25.40 -2.24
N SER A 49 0.74 26.70 -2.00
CA SER A 49 1.50 27.14 -0.83
C SER A 49 0.82 26.78 0.48
N ILE A 50 -0.51 26.61 0.48
CA ILE A 50 -1.29 26.28 1.68
C ILE A 50 -0.87 24.96 2.31
N TYR A 51 -0.43 23.98 1.53
CA TYR A 51 -0.03 22.66 2.02
C TYR A 51 1.47 22.44 2.04
N GLN A 52 2.31 23.40 1.63
CA GLN A 52 3.77 23.29 1.65
C GLN A 52 4.33 23.62 3.05
N LYS A 53 4.33 22.62 3.94
CA LYS A 53 4.65 22.79 5.36
C LYS A 53 5.67 21.77 5.83
N VAL A 54 6.29 22.07 6.96
CA VAL A 54 7.01 21.07 7.76
C VAL A 54 6.23 20.90 9.05
N MET A 55 5.83 19.67 9.34
CA MET A 55 4.85 19.36 10.37
C MET A 55 5.29 18.15 11.19
N THR A 56 4.66 17.99 12.35
CA THR A 56 4.94 16.92 13.29
C THR A 56 3.69 16.12 13.56
N TYR A 57 3.81 14.79 13.54
CA TYR A 57 2.85 13.86 14.10
C TYR A 57 3.52 13.07 15.22
N ARG A 58 2.90 12.98 16.39
CA ARG A 58 3.38 12.23 17.55
C ARG A 58 2.33 11.21 17.97
N ARG A 59 2.78 10.02 18.35
CA ARG A 59 1.91 8.97 18.87
C ARG A 59 2.66 8.05 19.81
N ILE A 60 2.07 7.76 20.96
CA ILE A 60 2.51 6.65 21.82
C ILE A 60 1.93 5.33 21.27
N ILE A 61 2.80 4.34 21.17
CA ILE A 61 2.43 2.96 20.83
C ILE A 61 2.87 2.03 21.96
N THR A 62 2.12 0.95 22.13
CA THR A 62 2.42 -0.12 23.08
C THR A 62 2.22 -1.44 22.37
N VAL A 63 3.19 -2.35 22.50
CA VAL A 63 3.06 -3.74 22.09
C VAL A 63 2.88 -4.55 23.35
N ASP A 64 1.78 -5.28 23.49
CA ASP A 64 1.53 -6.09 24.68
C ASP A 64 2.65 -7.11 24.91
N GLU A 65 2.97 -7.37 26.19
CA GLU A 65 4.02 -8.30 26.61
C GLU A 65 3.82 -9.73 26.08
N VAL A 66 2.57 -10.10 25.79
CA VAL A 66 2.20 -11.38 25.17
C VAL A 66 2.85 -11.60 23.79
N PHE A 67 3.28 -10.53 23.13
CA PHE A 67 3.96 -10.56 21.82
C PHE A 67 5.49 -10.55 21.93
N THR A 68 6.03 -11.15 22.99
CA THR A 68 7.47 -11.37 23.13
C THR A 68 8.00 -12.23 21.97
N ASP A 69 9.22 -11.91 21.49
CA ASP A 69 9.90 -12.60 20.38
C ASP A 69 9.11 -12.62 19.05
N GLN A 70 8.31 -11.57 18.81
CA GLN A 70 7.63 -11.34 17.53
C GLN A 70 8.37 -10.27 16.72
N ALA A 71 8.26 -10.35 15.39
CA ALA A 71 8.63 -9.24 14.52
C ALA A 71 7.57 -8.14 14.64
N VAL A 72 8.01 -6.90 14.80
CA VAL A 72 7.14 -5.72 14.91
C VAL A 72 7.46 -4.76 13.79
N LYS A 73 6.50 -4.46 12.93
CA LYS A 73 6.66 -3.54 11.80
C LYS A 73 5.63 -2.44 11.86
N ILE A 74 6.03 -1.21 11.54
CA ILE A 74 5.11 -0.09 11.34
C ILE A 74 5.06 0.25 9.86
N THR A 75 3.85 0.35 9.31
CA THR A 75 3.63 0.73 7.92
C THR A 75 2.84 2.02 7.85
N PHE A 76 3.33 2.95 7.04
CA PHE A 76 2.64 4.17 6.65
C PHE A 76 2.13 3.97 5.23
N GLU A 77 0.81 3.98 5.03
CA GLU A 77 0.20 3.69 3.71
C GLU A 77 0.33 4.85 2.70
N GLY A 78 0.70 6.04 3.20
CA GLY A 78 0.98 7.24 2.42
C GLY A 78 1.22 8.44 3.34
N ALA A 79 2.38 9.08 3.18
CA ALA A 79 2.81 10.20 3.99
C ALA A 79 3.47 11.25 3.09
N ALA A 80 2.82 12.40 2.93
CA ALA A 80 3.22 13.40 1.94
C ALA A 80 4.15 14.48 2.52
N HIS A 81 5.33 14.75 1.96
CA HIS A 81 6.00 14.04 0.84
C HIS A 81 7.37 13.47 1.20
N VAL A 82 8.05 14.01 2.21
CA VAL A 82 9.23 13.41 2.82
C VAL A 82 8.92 13.13 4.27
N ALA A 83 8.98 11.87 4.67
CA ALA A 83 8.76 11.42 6.03
C ALA A 83 10.10 11.08 6.69
N GLU A 84 10.37 11.62 7.86
CA GLU A 84 11.43 11.16 8.75
C GLU A 84 10.77 10.62 10.02
N VAL A 85 11.05 9.36 10.36
CA VAL A 85 10.41 8.68 11.49
C VAL A 85 11.42 8.49 12.61
N TYR A 86 11.00 8.83 13.82
CA TYR A 86 11.76 8.70 15.04
C TYR A 86 11.02 7.80 16.01
N LEU A 87 11.78 7.00 16.76
CA LEU A 87 11.30 6.17 17.86
C LEU A 87 12.10 6.52 19.11
N ASP A 88 11.43 6.96 20.16
CA ASP A 88 12.03 7.43 21.42
C ASP A 88 13.17 8.43 21.21
N GLY A 89 12.97 9.38 20.28
CA GLY A 89 13.93 10.42 19.94
C GLY A 89 15.04 10.00 18.96
N LYS A 90 15.15 8.71 18.61
CA LYS A 90 16.13 8.23 17.62
C LYS A 90 15.49 8.11 16.23
N LYS A 91 16.10 8.71 15.21
CA LYS A 91 15.68 8.51 13.81
C LYS A 91 15.88 7.05 13.40
N ILE A 92 14.81 6.40 12.93
CA ILE A 92 14.79 4.99 12.55
C ILE A 92 14.56 4.77 11.05
N GLY A 93 14.14 5.79 10.31
CA GLY A 93 13.96 5.68 8.87
C GLY A 93 13.51 6.99 8.23
N GLU A 94 13.53 7.00 6.91
CA GLU A 94 12.98 8.06 6.08
C GLU A 94 12.37 7.50 4.80
N HIS A 95 11.44 8.24 4.21
CA HIS A 95 10.80 7.90 2.96
C HIS A 95 10.59 9.16 2.11
N TYR A 96 10.81 9.02 0.81
CA TYR A 96 10.67 10.09 -0.17
C TYR A 96 9.56 9.71 -1.14
N GLY A 97 8.52 10.53 -1.21
CA GLY A 97 7.36 10.34 -2.08
C GLY A 97 6.07 10.17 -1.27
N GLY A 98 5.02 10.87 -1.66
CA GLY A 98 3.77 10.82 -0.90
C GLY A 98 2.91 9.59 -1.13
N TYR A 99 3.09 8.84 -2.23
CA TYR A 99 2.00 8.06 -2.86
C TYR A 99 2.08 6.54 -2.68
N THR A 100 3.23 6.04 -2.23
CA THR A 100 3.49 4.63 -1.96
C THR A 100 3.59 4.41 -0.46
N ALA A 101 3.27 3.19 -0.01
CA ALA A 101 3.46 2.82 1.38
C ALA A 101 4.95 2.56 1.67
N PHE A 102 5.38 2.74 2.91
CA PHE A 102 6.68 2.30 3.38
C PHE A 102 6.57 1.67 4.77
N THR A 103 7.49 0.76 5.06
CA THR A 103 7.47 -0.05 6.28
C THR A 103 8.82 0.04 6.98
N LEU A 104 8.82 0.27 8.29
CA LEU A 104 10.00 0.24 9.14
C LEU A 104 9.92 -0.94 10.09
N ASP A 105 11.04 -1.66 10.22
CA ASP A 105 11.19 -2.75 11.16
C ASP A 105 11.55 -2.20 12.55
N LEU A 106 10.65 -2.40 13.50
CA LEU A 106 10.80 -1.96 14.89
C LEU A 106 11.19 -3.10 15.82
N THR A 107 11.42 -4.31 15.31
CA THR A 107 11.63 -5.53 16.10
C THR A 107 12.71 -5.37 17.16
N ASP A 108 13.85 -4.80 16.78
CA ASP A 108 14.99 -4.60 17.69
C ASP A 108 14.91 -3.32 18.54
N TYR A 109 13.85 -2.52 18.36
CA TYR A 109 13.68 -1.24 19.04
C TYR A 109 12.58 -1.27 20.10
N ILE A 110 11.57 -2.12 19.92
CA ILE A 110 10.42 -2.20 20.82
C ILE A 110 10.71 -3.15 21.96
N SER A 111 10.37 -2.71 23.17
CA SER A 111 10.28 -3.52 24.37
C SER A 111 8.80 -3.82 24.67
N PRO A 112 8.34 -5.07 24.49
CA PRO A 112 6.97 -5.43 24.83
C PRO A 112 6.59 -5.04 26.27
N GLY A 113 5.35 -4.61 26.46
CA GLY A 113 4.82 -4.09 27.71
C GLY A 113 5.19 -2.63 28.03
N LYS A 114 6.04 -1.98 27.21
CA LYS A 114 6.41 -0.57 27.39
C LYS A 114 5.78 0.33 26.35
N GLU A 115 5.58 1.58 26.74
CA GLU A 115 5.22 2.67 25.83
C GLU A 115 6.46 3.11 25.05
N HIS A 116 6.27 3.37 23.77
CA HIS A 116 7.26 3.93 22.87
C HIS A 116 6.66 5.11 22.11
N LEU A 117 7.42 6.18 21.98
CA LEU A 117 7.01 7.38 21.24
C LEU A 117 7.44 7.27 19.79
N VAL A 118 6.47 7.23 18.88
CA VAL A 118 6.68 7.43 17.44
C VAL A 118 6.47 8.91 17.11
N VAL A 119 7.46 9.51 16.44
CA VAL A 119 7.36 10.85 15.90
C VAL A 119 7.62 10.81 14.39
N VAL A 120 6.76 11.46 13.62
CA VAL A 120 6.94 11.64 12.19
C VAL A 120 7.09 13.13 11.91
N LYS A 121 8.28 13.51 11.44
CA LYS A 121 8.50 14.79 10.78
C LYS A 121 8.09 14.63 9.33
N LEU A 122 7.13 15.43 8.88
CA LEU A 122 6.71 15.44 7.48
C LEU A 122 7.05 16.78 6.84
N ASN A 123 7.71 16.73 5.70
CA ASN A 123 7.93 17.87 4.83
C ASN A 123 7.12 17.69 3.54
N SER A 124 6.15 18.57 3.32
CA SER A 124 5.28 18.59 2.14
C SER A 124 5.60 19.74 1.18
N ARG A 125 6.71 20.44 1.40
CA ARG A 125 7.22 21.45 0.45
C ARG A 125 7.65 20.77 -0.85
N GLU A 126 7.52 21.49 -1.96
CA GLU A 126 8.02 20.99 -3.23
C GLU A 126 9.55 20.92 -3.23
N ASP A 127 10.08 19.84 -3.79
CA ASP A 127 11.50 19.64 -4.08
C ASP A 127 11.59 19.21 -5.54
N GLN A 128 12.26 19.98 -6.39
CA GLN A 128 12.39 19.68 -7.83
C GLN A 128 13.06 18.33 -8.09
N ASN A 129 13.81 17.77 -7.13
CA ASN A 129 14.40 16.44 -7.24
C ASN A 129 13.53 15.33 -6.62
N LEU A 130 12.26 15.60 -6.30
CA LEU A 130 11.30 14.61 -5.85
C LEU A 130 10.11 14.55 -6.82
N PRO A 131 9.86 13.44 -7.53
CA PRO A 131 8.65 13.32 -8.34
C PRO A 131 7.38 13.51 -7.48
N PRO A 132 6.34 14.21 -7.98
CA PRO A 132 6.15 14.75 -9.32
C PRO A 132 6.61 16.21 -9.51
N PHE A 133 7.32 16.78 -8.53
CA PHE A 133 7.59 18.22 -8.44
C PHE A 133 8.54 18.75 -9.52
N GLY A 134 8.41 20.04 -9.78
CA GLY A 134 9.09 20.72 -10.88
C GLY A 134 8.45 22.05 -11.30
N ASN A 135 7.54 22.61 -10.50
CA ASN A 135 6.77 23.84 -10.78
C ASN A 135 5.92 23.80 -12.07
N VAL A 136 5.53 22.60 -12.53
CA VAL A 136 4.76 22.39 -13.78
C VAL A 136 3.58 21.42 -13.59
N ILE A 137 3.20 21.13 -12.35
CA ILE A 137 2.15 20.17 -12.02
C ILE A 137 0.76 20.81 -12.21
N ASP A 138 -0.17 20.07 -12.81
CA ASP A 138 -1.57 20.50 -13.06
C ASP A 138 -2.56 19.90 -12.03
N TYR A 139 -2.10 19.62 -10.82
CA TYR A 139 -2.89 19.09 -9.72
C TYR A 139 -2.27 19.43 -8.36
N MET A 140 -3.11 19.47 -7.33
CA MET A 140 -2.69 19.78 -5.96
C MET A 140 -2.03 18.57 -5.29
N THR A 141 -0.88 18.79 -4.66
CA THR A 141 -0.09 17.75 -3.98
C THR A 141 -0.19 17.87 -2.45
N TYR A 142 -1.34 17.50 -1.92
CA TYR A 142 -1.66 17.67 -0.49
C TYR A 142 -0.64 16.99 0.45
N GLY A 143 -0.31 17.67 1.54
CA GLY A 143 0.58 17.19 2.60
C GLY A 143 -0.16 16.53 3.78
N GLY A 144 0.54 15.65 4.51
CA GLY A 144 0.04 15.05 5.76
C GLY A 144 0.19 13.53 5.83
N LEU A 145 -0.15 12.94 6.99
CA LEU A 145 -0.36 11.50 7.14
C LEU A 145 -1.75 11.15 6.59
N TYR A 146 -1.88 11.24 5.27
CA TYR A 146 -3.17 11.28 4.59
C TYR A 146 -3.73 9.89 4.26
N ARG A 147 -3.01 8.81 4.57
CA ARG A 147 -3.52 7.42 4.59
C ARG A 147 -3.27 6.79 5.96
N GLY A 148 -3.74 5.55 6.13
CA GLY A 148 -3.63 4.84 7.39
C GLY A 148 -2.18 4.58 7.80
N VAL A 149 -2.01 4.41 9.12
CA VAL A 149 -0.80 3.85 9.70
C VAL A 149 -1.21 2.63 10.49
N TYR A 150 -0.41 1.58 10.45
CA TYR A 150 -0.70 0.39 11.22
C TYR A 150 0.56 -0.30 11.73
N LEU A 151 0.41 -1.04 12.82
CA LEU A 151 1.42 -1.93 13.35
C LEU A 151 1.10 -3.36 12.95
N GLU A 152 2.09 -4.10 12.46
CA GLU A 152 2.01 -5.54 12.26
C GLU A 152 2.92 -6.26 13.26
N ILE A 153 2.32 -7.20 13.99
CA ILE A 153 3.00 -8.10 14.90
C ILE A 153 2.93 -9.50 14.29
N LEU A 154 4.09 -10.06 13.96
CA LEU A 154 4.22 -11.25 13.13
C LEU A 154 5.15 -12.27 13.82
N PRO A 155 4.96 -13.58 13.62
CA PRO A 155 5.95 -14.56 14.05
C PRO A 155 7.33 -14.21 13.50
N ARG A 156 8.37 -14.45 14.30
CA ARG A 156 9.75 -14.06 13.98
C ARG A 156 10.28 -14.60 12.63
N VAL A 157 9.70 -15.69 12.14
CA VAL A 157 9.87 -16.14 10.75
C VAL A 157 8.50 -16.08 10.07
N HIS A 158 8.38 -15.27 9.02
CA HIS A 158 7.14 -15.09 8.28
C HIS A 158 7.40 -14.77 6.81
N VAL A 159 6.38 -14.91 5.97
CA VAL A 159 6.43 -14.44 4.58
C VAL A 159 6.26 -12.93 4.57
N GLU A 160 7.31 -12.21 4.19
CA GLU A 160 7.34 -10.76 4.06
C GLU A 160 6.62 -10.31 2.80
N ASP A 161 6.96 -10.95 1.70
CA ASP A 161 6.48 -10.62 0.36
C ASP A 161 6.06 -11.88 -0.39
N LEU A 162 4.99 -11.76 -1.17
CA LEU A 162 4.38 -12.84 -1.92
C LEU A 162 3.86 -12.31 -3.26
N PHE A 163 4.35 -12.86 -4.35
CA PHE A 163 3.93 -12.55 -5.71
C PHE A 163 3.30 -13.76 -6.36
N ILE A 164 2.12 -13.54 -6.93
CA ILE A 164 1.32 -14.60 -7.55
C ILE A 164 1.22 -14.31 -9.04
N GLN A 165 1.61 -15.30 -9.84
CA GLN A 165 1.53 -15.26 -11.29
C GLN A 165 0.60 -16.35 -11.78
N THR A 166 -0.37 -15.97 -12.59
CA THR A 166 -1.30 -16.89 -13.24
C THR A 166 -0.88 -17.11 -14.69
N GLU A 167 -0.50 -18.35 -15.00
CA GLU A 167 -0.04 -18.78 -16.32
C GLU A 167 -1.05 -19.78 -16.92
N ARG A 168 -1.02 -19.94 -18.25
CA ARG A 168 -1.91 -20.88 -18.98
C ARG A 168 -3.39 -20.69 -18.64
N VAL A 169 -3.82 -19.45 -18.38
CA VAL A 169 -5.15 -19.13 -17.86
C VAL A 169 -6.29 -19.61 -18.78
N MET A 170 -6.02 -19.72 -20.08
CA MET A 170 -6.98 -20.19 -21.07
C MET A 170 -7.00 -21.72 -21.25
N GLU A 171 -6.11 -22.46 -20.59
CA GLU A 171 -6.08 -23.92 -20.59
C GLU A 171 -6.98 -24.48 -19.49
N THR A 172 -7.38 -25.76 -19.63
CA THR A 172 -8.15 -26.48 -18.60
C THR A 172 -7.37 -26.51 -17.28
N VAL A 173 -6.09 -26.89 -17.37
CA VAL A 173 -5.13 -26.88 -16.28
C VAL A 173 -4.33 -25.58 -16.35
N LYS A 174 -4.56 -24.70 -15.38
CA LYS A 174 -3.84 -23.43 -15.23
C LYS A 174 -2.64 -23.66 -14.36
N LYS A 175 -1.64 -22.78 -14.46
CA LYS A 175 -0.44 -22.84 -13.63
C LYS A 175 -0.36 -21.62 -12.73
N LEU A 176 -0.21 -21.85 -11.43
CA LEU A 176 -0.02 -20.83 -10.42
C LEU A 176 1.44 -20.85 -9.98
N ARG A 177 2.20 -19.82 -10.39
CA ARG A 177 3.60 -19.64 -9.98
C ARG A 177 3.64 -18.63 -8.83
N VAL A 178 4.18 -19.05 -7.69
CA VAL A 178 4.22 -18.27 -6.46
C VAL A 178 5.68 -18.01 -6.12
N GLU A 179 6.06 -16.74 -6.08
CA GLU A 179 7.35 -16.28 -5.58
C GLU A 179 7.17 -15.64 -4.21
N GLY A 180 8.07 -15.91 -3.27
CA GLY A 180 7.97 -15.32 -1.95
C GLY A 180 9.33 -15.07 -1.30
N THR A 181 9.32 -14.14 -0.34
CA THR A 181 10.48 -13.79 0.49
C THR A 181 10.13 -13.99 1.96
N LEU A 182 10.96 -14.76 2.67
CA LEU A 182 10.87 -14.97 4.10
C LEU A 182 11.71 -13.93 4.86
N TYR A 183 11.16 -13.47 5.97
CA TYR A 183 11.86 -12.66 6.96
C TYR A 183 12.55 -13.56 7.99
N ASN A 184 13.81 -13.23 8.31
CA ASN A 184 14.61 -13.83 9.37
C ASN A 184 14.65 -15.38 9.37
N LEU A 185 14.74 -16.00 8.19
CA LEU A 185 14.91 -17.44 8.05
C LEU A 185 16.30 -17.88 8.54
N ALA A 186 16.35 -18.68 9.60
CA ALA A 186 17.58 -19.29 10.10
C ALA A 186 17.69 -20.79 9.73
N GLU A 187 16.57 -21.51 9.79
CA GLU A 187 16.49 -22.95 9.49
C GLU A 187 15.35 -23.19 8.48
N PRO A 188 15.42 -24.28 7.68
CA PRO A 188 14.35 -24.61 6.74
C PRO A 188 12.97 -24.71 7.42
N VAL A 189 11.94 -24.20 6.75
CA VAL A 189 10.55 -24.20 7.23
C VAL A 189 9.64 -24.87 6.20
N GLU A 190 8.62 -25.60 6.64
CA GLU A 190 7.60 -26.14 5.73
C GLU A 190 6.50 -25.09 5.51
N GLY A 191 6.17 -24.81 4.26
CA GLY A 191 5.01 -23.99 3.88
C GLY A 191 3.89 -24.86 3.32
N THR A 192 2.67 -24.65 3.80
CA THR A 192 1.43 -25.24 3.26
C THR A 192 0.66 -24.19 2.48
N PHE A 193 0.23 -24.52 1.27
CA PHE A 193 -0.40 -23.62 0.31
C PHE A 193 -1.83 -24.06 0.03
N ALA A 194 -2.78 -23.14 0.14
CA ALA A 194 -4.18 -23.38 -0.15
C ALA A 194 -4.80 -22.20 -0.91
N LEU A 195 -5.70 -22.51 -1.83
CA LEU A 195 -6.50 -21.55 -2.56
C LEU A 195 -7.88 -21.45 -1.89
N LEU A 196 -8.29 -20.23 -1.55
CA LEU A 196 -9.59 -19.93 -0.95
C LEU A 196 -10.43 -19.07 -1.90
N ASP A 197 -11.75 -19.24 -1.87
CA ASP A 197 -12.69 -18.31 -2.50
C ASP A 197 -12.88 -17.03 -1.67
N GLN A 198 -13.67 -16.08 -2.18
CA GLN A 198 -13.97 -14.81 -1.50
C GLN A 198 -14.72 -15.00 -0.17
N GLN A 199 -15.37 -16.14 0.07
CA GLN A 199 -16.03 -16.47 1.32
C GLN A 199 -15.07 -17.13 2.32
N GLY A 200 -13.80 -17.30 1.96
CA GLY A 200 -12.76 -17.92 2.79
C GLY A 200 -12.84 -19.44 2.83
N LYS A 201 -13.66 -20.06 1.97
CA LYS A 201 -13.74 -21.52 1.85
C LYS A 201 -12.59 -22.00 0.98
N GLU A 202 -11.94 -23.07 1.43
CA GLU A 202 -10.88 -23.73 0.67
C GLU A 202 -11.46 -24.43 -0.56
N VAL A 203 -11.01 -24.00 -1.74
CA VAL A 203 -11.41 -24.54 -3.04
C VAL A 203 -10.36 -25.47 -3.62
N ALA A 204 -9.08 -25.31 -3.24
CA ALA A 204 -8.02 -26.27 -3.58
C ALA A 204 -6.90 -26.28 -2.53
N SER A 205 -6.45 -27.48 -2.15
CA SER A 205 -5.19 -27.68 -1.42
C SER A 205 -4.06 -27.82 -2.43
N LEU A 206 -3.18 -26.82 -2.52
CA LEU A 206 -2.12 -26.76 -3.53
C LEU A 206 -0.90 -27.63 -3.15
N GLY A 207 -0.69 -27.86 -1.85
CA GLY A 207 0.33 -28.77 -1.35
C GLY A 207 1.28 -28.13 -0.37
N LYS A 208 2.47 -28.73 -0.21
CA LYS A 208 3.50 -28.33 0.73
C LYS A 208 4.85 -28.18 0.05
N ALA A 209 5.68 -27.27 0.55
CA ALA A 209 7.07 -27.13 0.11
C ALA A 209 7.99 -26.81 1.29
N THR A 210 9.17 -27.42 1.30
CA THR A 210 10.24 -27.04 2.22
C THR A 210 10.97 -25.81 1.66
N ILE A 211 10.95 -24.72 2.43
CA ILE A 211 11.60 -23.47 2.09
C ILE A 211 12.91 -23.37 2.86
N SER A 212 14.02 -23.60 2.16
CA SER A 212 15.38 -23.60 2.76
C SER A 212 16.18 -22.34 2.46
N LYS A 213 15.60 -21.36 1.75
CA LYS A 213 16.26 -20.11 1.36
C LYS A 213 15.33 -18.93 1.65
N LYS A 214 15.93 -17.75 1.83
CA LYS A 214 15.19 -16.50 2.04
C LYS A 214 14.14 -16.27 0.95
N THR A 215 14.49 -16.53 -0.31
CA THR A 215 13.56 -16.45 -1.44
C THR A 215 13.18 -17.84 -1.93
N PHE A 216 11.94 -18.04 -2.33
CA PHE A 216 11.45 -19.30 -2.89
C PHE A 216 10.52 -19.09 -4.08
N THR A 217 10.42 -20.14 -4.90
CA THR A 217 9.45 -20.24 -5.99
C THR A 217 8.82 -21.62 -5.93
N VAL A 218 7.49 -21.67 -5.97
CA VAL A 218 6.72 -22.91 -6.07
C VAL A 218 5.70 -22.78 -7.19
N GLU A 219 5.32 -23.89 -7.79
CA GLU A 219 4.39 -23.93 -8.91
C GLU A 219 3.34 -24.99 -8.66
N PHE A 220 2.08 -24.65 -8.95
CA PHE A 220 0.95 -25.53 -8.75
C PHE A 220 0.08 -25.57 -9.99
N ASP A 221 -0.41 -26.75 -10.34
CA ASP A 221 -1.47 -26.92 -11.32
C ASP A 221 -2.83 -26.68 -10.63
N VAL A 222 -3.68 -25.89 -11.27
CA VAL A 222 -4.99 -25.50 -10.75
C VAL A 222 -6.05 -25.68 -11.83
N GLU A 223 -7.08 -26.44 -11.50
CA GLU A 223 -8.24 -26.72 -12.34
C GLU A 223 -9.51 -26.11 -11.74
N ASP A 224 -10.60 -26.06 -12.51
CA ASP A 224 -11.94 -25.67 -12.04
C ASP A 224 -12.05 -24.32 -11.32
N VAL A 225 -11.21 -23.35 -11.69
CA VAL A 225 -11.31 -21.95 -11.25
C VAL A 225 -12.00 -21.06 -12.27
N GLU A 226 -12.78 -20.12 -11.77
CA GLU A 226 -13.43 -19.07 -12.52
C GLU A 226 -12.43 -17.93 -12.81
N LEU A 227 -12.59 -17.28 -13.97
CA LEU A 227 -11.70 -16.19 -14.35
C LEU A 227 -12.20 -14.87 -13.76
N TRP A 228 -11.25 -14.00 -13.43
CA TRP A 228 -11.52 -12.60 -13.20
C TRP A 228 -11.81 -11.92 -14.54
N ASP A 229 -12.94 -11.23 -14.61
CA ASP A 229 -13.35 -10.45 -15.78
C ASP A 229 -14.02 -9.14 -15.34
N THR A 230 -14.11 -8.18 -16.26
CA THR A 230 -14.85 -6.94 -16.04
C THR A 230 -16.35 -7.15 -15.82
N GLU A 231 -16.94 -8.26 -16.27
CA GLU A 231 -18.37 -8.55 -16.05
C GLU A 231 -18.61 -9.55 -14.91
N SER A 232 -17.61 -10.37 -14.58
CA SER A 232 -17.70 -11.40 -13.54
C SER A 232 -16.35 -11.52 -12.82
N PRO A 233 -16.05 -10.60 -11.88
CA PRO A 233 -14.74 -10.50 -11.22
C PRO A 233 -14.58 -11.54 -10.10
N HIS A 234 -14.13 -12.74 -10.45
CA HIS A 234 -13.81 -13.78 -9.47
C HIS A 234 -12.41 -13.56 -8.87
N LEU A 235 -12.36 -13.38 -7.54
CA LEU A 235 -11.11 -13.26 -6.79
C LEU A 235 -10.89 -14.51 -5.94
N TYR A 236 -9.63 -14.82 -5.70
CA TYR A 236 -9.18 -15.88 -4.82
C TYR A 236 -8.17 -15.34 -3.82
N GLN A 237 -7.98 -16.06 -2.72
CA GLN A 237 -6.90 -15.82 -1.78
C GLN A 237 -5.95 -17.01 -1.78
N LEU A 238 -4.65 -16.74 -1.98
CA LEU A 238 -3.61 -17.70 -1.68
C LEU A 238 -3.27 -17.59 -0.19
N ARG A 239 -3.51 -18.66 0.56
CA ARG A 239 -3.10 -18.79 1.96
C ARG A 239 -1.84 -19.62 2.05
N VAL A 240 -0.79 -19.04 2.61
CA VAL A 240 0.47 -19.71 2.96
C VAL A 240 0.56 -19.81 4.48
N VAL A 241 0.67 -21.03 4.99
CA VAL A 241 0.87 -21.33 6.42
C VAL A 241 2.24 -21.97 6.60
N LEU A 242 3.13 -21.31 7.32
CA LEU A 242 4.42 -21.87 7.70
C LEU A 242 4.26 -22.82 8.90
N SER A 243 5.17 -23.79 9.06
CA SER A 243 5.12 -24.78 10.14
C SER A 243 5.23 -24.19 11.56
N ASN A 244 5.71 -22.95 11.69
CA ASN A 244 5.70 -22.20 12.94
C ASN A 244 4.36 -21.47 13.23
N GLY A 245 3.35 -21.66 12.37
CA GLY A 245 2.04 -21.04 12.49
C GLY A 245 1.91 -19.66 11.85
N ALA A 246 2.96 -19.12 11.22
CA ALA A 246 2.86 -17.85 10.50
C ALA A 246 1.96 -17.99 9.27
N ILE A 247 1.02 -17.04 9.12
CA ILE A 247 0.05 -17.04 8.02
C ILE A 247 0.27 -15.78 7.17
N LYS A 248 0.38 -15.96 5.87
CA LYS A 248 0.29 -14.89 4.86
C LYS A 248 -0.86 -15.21 3.92
N MET A 249 -1.66 -14.19 3.63
CA MET A 249 -2.73 -14.27 2.64
C MET A 249 -2.55 -13.15 1.63
N GLU A 250 -2.82 -13.45 0.38
CA GLU A 250 -2.73 -12.48 -0.72
C GLU A 250 -3.89 -12.72 -1.69
N THR A 251 -4.58 -11.65 -2.07
CA THR A 251 -5.74 -11.72 -2.97
C THR A 251 -5.28 -11.52 -4.41
N PHE A 252 -5.82 -12.30 -5.34
CA PHE A 252 -5.53 -12.23 -6.77
C PHE A 252 -6.71 -12.75 -7.59
N GLY A 253 -6.62 -12.70 -8.91
CA GLY A 253 -7.61 -13.25 -9.84
C GLY A 253 -6.95 -13.90 -11.06
N PHE A 254 -7.55 -14.98 -11.57
CA PHE A 254 -7.07 -15.64 -12.79
C PHE A 254 -7.56 -14.88 -14.01
N ARG A 255 -6.64 -14.27 -14.76
CA ARG A 255 -6.98 -13.58 -16.01
C ARG A 255 -5.81 -13.56 -16.99
N GLU A 256 -6.13 -13.43 -18.26
CA GLU A 256 -5.14 -13.16 -19.31
C GLU A 256 -5.45 -11.82 -19.97
N ILE A 257 -4.47 -10.91 -20.02
CA ILE A 257 -4.52 -9.72 -20.86
C ILE A 257 -3.54 -9.86 -22.02
N GLN A 258 -4.01 -9.59 -23.24
CA GLN A 258 -3.20 -9.56 -24.44
C GLN A 258 -3.44 -8.28 -25.23
N LEU A 259 -2.39 -7.53 -25.53
CA LEU A 259 -2.44 -6.45 -26.51
C LEU A 259 -2.05 -7.00 -27.88
N LYS A 260 -2.98 -6.94 -28.84
CA LYS A 260 -2.75 -7.33 -30.24
C LYS A 260 -2.85 -6.08 -31.12
N ASN A 261 -2.36 -6.14 -32.35
CA ASN A 261 -2.36 -5.00 -33.29
C ASN A 261 -3.75 -4.38 -33.51
N ASN A 262 -4.83 -5.14 -33.30
CA ASN A 262 -6.20 -4.68 -33.50
C ASN A 262 -6.93 -4.34 -32.19
N GLY A 263 -6.32 -4.45 -31.01
CA GLY A 263 -6.91 -4.05 -29.74
C GLY A 263 -6.50 -4.88 -28.52
N LEU A 264 -7.11 -4.56 -27.38
CA LEU A 264 -6.93 -5.26 -26.11
C LEU A 264 -7.87 -6.47 -26.02
N TYR A 265 -7.35 -7.58 -25.51
CA TYR A 265 -8.09 -8.80 -25.24
C TYR A 265 -7.99 -9.12 -23.75
N LEU A 266 -9.13 -9.47 -23.15
CA LEU A 266 -9.23 -10.02 -21.80
C LEU A 266 -9.82 -11.42 -21.92
N ASN A 267 -9.14 -12.43 -21.39
CA ASN A 267 -9.58 -13.83 -21.42
C ASN A 267 -9.97 -14.31 -22.84
N GLY A 268 -9.13 -13.97 -23.83
CA GLY A 268 -9.36 -14.29 -25.24
C GLY A 268 -10.44 -13.46 -25.96
N LYS A 269 -11.20 -12.61 -25.25
CA LYS A 269 -12.25 -11.76 -25.82
C LYS A 269 -11.73 -10.34 -26.05
N LYS A 270 -11.96 -9.80 -27.24
CA LYS A 270 -11.61 -8.40 -27.55
C LYS A 270 -12.52 -7.47 -26.75
N ILE A 271 -11.92 -6.54 -26.01
CA ILE A 271 -12.66 -5.55 -25.22
C ILE A 271 -12.38 -4.13 -25.72
N LYS A 272 -13.37 -3.25 -25.56
CA LYS A 272 -13.18 -1.80 -25.71
C LYS A 272 -13.01 -1.19 -24.33
N ILE A 273 -11.89 -0.52 -24.11
CA ILE A 273 -11.64 0.23 -22.88
C ILE A 273 -12.57 1.45 -22.86
N ARG A 274 -13.36 1.57 -21.80
CA ARG A 274 -14.23 2.70 -21.47
C ARG A 274 -13.83 3.14 -20.07
N GLY A 275 -13.07 4.22 -19.98
CA GLY A 275 -12.51 4.66 -18.70
C GLY A 275 -12.32 6.16 -18.61
N LEU A 276 -12.03 6.59 -17.39
CA LEU A 276 -11.74 7.96 -16.99
C LEU A 276 -10.45 8.00 -16.16
N ASN A 277 -9.92 9.20 -15.94
CA ASN A 277 -8.92 9.44 -14.90
C ASN A 277 -9.63 9.71 -13.57
N ARG A 278 -9.01 9.33 -12.46
CA ARG A 278 -9.49 9.67 -11.11
C ARG A 278 -8.32 10.17 -10.30
N HIS A 279 -8.46 11.31 -9.62
CA HIS A 279 -7.57 11.73 -8.54
C HIS A 279 -8.16 11.31 -7.20
N GLN A 280 -7.32 10.99 -6.21
CA GLN A 280 -7.77 10.71 -4.83
C GLN A 280 -8.03 12.00 -4.02
N ALA A 281 -8.45 13.08 -4.69
CA ALA A 281 -8.57 14.40 -4.11
C ALA A 281 -10.04 14.75 -3.81
N TYR A 282 -10.30 15.16 -2.58
CA TYR A 282 -11.63 15.48 -2.09
C TYR A 282 -11.69 16.89 -1.52
N PRO A 283 -12.86 17.57 -1.58
CA PRO A 283 -13.03 18.89 -1.00
C PRO A 283 -12.60 18.94 0.48
N TYR A 284 -11.98 20.06 0.87
CA TYR A 284 -11.53 20.38 2.23
C TYR A 284 -10.38 19.52 2.80
N VAL A 285 -10.31 18.23 2.48
CA VAL A 285 -9.36 17.30 3.10
C VAL A 285 -8.29 16.78 2.12
N GLY A 286 -8.37 17.17 0.85
CA GLY A 286 -7.39 16.73 -0.16
C GLY A 286 -7.36 15.22 -0.26
N TYR A 287 -6.21 14.60 0.02
CA TYR A 287 -6.04 13.16 -0.05
C TYR A 287 -6.56 12.38 1.16
N ALA A 288 -6.89 13.06 2.26
CA ALA A 288 -7.15 12.45 3.56
C ALA A 288 -8.59 11.91 3.73
N MET A 289 -9.08 11.13 2.76
CA MET A 289 -10.37 10.45 2.86
C MET A 289 -10.24 8.98 3.30
N PRO A 290 -11.16 8.48 4.15
CA PRO A 290 -11.15 7.10 4.62
C PRO A 290 -11.57 6.12 3.50
N GLU A 291 -11.61 4.83 3.84
CA GLU A 291 -11.99 3.75 2.93
C GLU A 291 -13.32 3.98 2.19
N THR A 292 -14.38 4.43 2.89
CA THR A 292 -15.73 4.48 2.33
C THR A 292 -15.84 5.39 1.09
N PRO A 293 -15.39 6.65 1.10
CA PRO A 293 -15.37 7.48 -0.12
C PRO A 293 -14.49 6.91 -1.24
N GLN A 294 -13.38 6.23 -0.90
CA GLN A 294 -12.51 5.61 -1.91
C GLN A 294 -13.26 4.49 -2.65
N LYS A 295 -13.99 3.65 -1.92
CA LYS A 295 -14.82 2.59 -2.51
C LYS A 295 -15.98 3.17 -3.32
N LEU A 296 -16.62 4.23 -2.81
CA LEU A 296 -17.73 4.89 -3.49
C LEU A 296 -17.31 5.46 -4.86
N ASP A 297 -16.12 6.05 -4.99
CA ASP A 297 -15.63 6.52 -6.28
C ASP A 297 -15.55 5.38 -7.31
N ALA A 298 -15.07 4.20 -6.90
CA ALA A 298 -15.03 3.01 -7.77
C ALA A 298 -16.45 2.51 -8.13
N ASP A 299 -17.37 2.53 -7.16
CA ASP A 299 -18.79 2.17 -7.39
C ASP A 299 -19.45 3.12 -8.42
N ILE A 300 -19.20 4.43 -8.32
CA ILE A 300 -19.71 5.43 -9.28
C ILE A 300 -19.16 5.13 -10.69
N LEU A 301 -17.85 4.92 -10.82
CA LEU A 301 -17.22 4.59 -12.11
C LEU A 301 -17.87 3.34 -12.72
N LYS A 302 -18.11 2.30 -11.92
CA LYS A 302 -18.65 1.03 -12.40
C LYS A 302 -20.14 1.10 -12.72
N TYR A 303 -20.96 1.50 -11.76
CA TYR A 303 -22.40 1.29 -11.79
C TYR A 303 -23.17 2.49 -12.32
N GLU A 304 -22.70 3.71 -12.04
CA GLU A 304 -23.37 4.92 -12.52
C GLU A 304 -22.88 5.32 -13.92
N LEU A 305 -21.58 5.22 -14.16
CA LEU A 305 -20.95 5.63 -15.41
C LEU A 305 -20.73 4.48 -16.41
N GLY A 306 -20.90 3.22 -15.97
CA GLY A 306 -20.80 2.04 -16.85
C GLY A 306 -19.39 1.79 -17.41
N LEU A 307 -18.35 2.21 -16.68
CA LEU A 307 -16.95 2.07 -17.07
C LEU A 307 -16.42 0.66 -16.79
N ASN A 308 -15.39 0.26 -17.52
CA ASN A 308 -14.66 -0.99 -17.30
C ASN A 308 -13.16 -0.78 -17.04
N ALA A 309 -12.72 0.48 -17.01
CA ALA A 309 -11.34 0.82 -16.69
C ALA A 309 -11.23 2.20 -16.01
N VAL A 310 -10.15 2.41 -15.29
CA VAL A 310 -9.77 3.68 -14.69
C VAL A 310 -8.25 3.87 -14.74
N ARG A 311 -7.81 5.10 -14.97
CA ARG A 311 -6.41 5.51 -14.79
C ARG A 311 -6.28 6.31 -13.49
N THR A 312 -5.41 5.88 -12.60
CA THR A 312 -5.26 6.46 -11.25
C THR A 312 -4.35 7.69 -11.22
N SER A 313 -4.32 8.47 -12.31
CA SER A 313 -3.49 9.66 -12.50
C SER A 313 -3.24 10.47 -11.21
N HIS A 314 -2.04 10.93 -10.89
CA HIS A 314 -0.75 10.73 -11.57
C HIS A 314 0.23 9.96 -10.69
N TYR A 315 -0.27 8.96 -9.98
CA TYR A 315 0.47 8.25 -8.92
C TYR A 315 -0.28 7.00 -8.44
N PRO A 316 0.37 6.11 -7.66
CA PRO A 316 -0.31 5.01 -7.00
C PRO A 316 -1.36 5.51 -5.99
N GLN A 317 -2.56 4.93 -6.04
CA GLN A 317 -3.70 5.35 -5.21
C GLN A 317 -4.01 4.39 -4.07
N SER A 318 -4.86 4.83 -3.14
CA SER A 318 -5.22 4.03 -1.96
C SER A 318 -5.60 2.59 -2.31
N LYS A 319 -5.06 1.61 -1.57
CA LYS A 319 -5.45 0.20 -1.71
C LYS A 319 -6.95 -0.02 -1.52
N HIS A 320 -7.66 0.85 -0.78
CA HIS A 320 -9.12 0.77 -0.68
C HIS A 320 -9.82 0.96 -2.04
N PHE A 321 -9.32 1.89 -2.86
CA PHE A 321 -9.83 2.11 -4.22
C PHE A 321 -9.44 0.94 -5.14
N ILE A 322 -8.17 0.52 -5.10
CA ILE A 322 -7.66 -0.55 -5.98
C ILE A 322 -8.33 -1.90 -5.67
N ASN A 323 -8.43 -2.29 -4.39
CA ASN A 323 -9.15 -3.50 -3.98
C ASN A 323 -10.60 -3.46 -4.46
N ARG A 324 -11.25 -2.30 -4.39
CA ARG A 324 -12.62 -2.15 -4.88
C ARG A 324 -12.70 -2.28 -6.40
N CYS A 325 -11.71 -1.78 -7.14
CA CYS A 325 -11.62 -2.02 -8.59
C CYS A 325 -11.53 -3.51 -8.92
N ASP A 326 -10.75 -4.28 -8.16
CA ASP A 326 -10.66 -5.74 -8.32
C ASP A 326 -12.02 -6.40 -8.07
N GLU A 327 -12.70 -6.03 -6.97
CA GLU A 327 -14.02 -6.55 -6.59
C GLU A 327 -15.11 -6.22 -7.63
N LEU A 328 -14.98 -5.09 -8.33
CA LEU A 328 -15.98 -4.60 -9.29
C LEU A 328 -15.72 -5.01 -10.74
N GLY A 329 -14.54 -5.56 -11.04
CA GLY A 329 -14.14 -5.79 -12.43
C GLY A 329 -13.85 -4.48 -13.16
N LEU A 330 -13.03 -3.61 -12.57
CA LEU A 330 -12.48 -2.41 -13.20
C LEU A 330 -10.99 -2.62 -13.49
N LEU A 331 -10.60 -2.55 -14.76
CA LEU A 331 -9.18 -2.55 -15.14
C LEU A 331 -8.51 -1.27 -14.65
N VAL A 332 -7.33 -1.39 -14.04
CA VAL A 332 -6.60 -0.22 -13.53
C VAL A 332 -5.33 0.03 -14.32
N PHE A 333 -5.19 1.25 -14.84
CA PHE A 333 -3.90 1.80 -15.27
C PHE A 333 -3.33 2.59 -14.10
N THR A 334 -2.29 2.05 -13.45
CA THR A 334 -1.49 2.78 -12.46
C THR A 334 -0.21 3.33 -13.08
N GLU A 335 0.33 4.40 -12.49
CA GLU A 335 1.58 5.02 -12.90
C GLU A 335 2.35 5.54 -11.69
N ILE A 336 3.66 5.70 -11.84
CA ILE A 336 4.50 6.34 -10.83
C ILE A 336 4.14 7.82 -10.67
N PRO A 337 4.43 8.43 -9.50
CA PRO A 337 4.41 9.88 -9.39
C PRO A 337 5.36 10.51 -10.41
N GLY A 338 4.82 11.31 -11.32
CA GLY A 338 5.62 12.00 -12.33
C GLY A 338 4.75 12.86 -13.24
N TRP A 339 5.25 14.06 -13.56
CA TRP A 339 4.54 14.96 -14.47
C TRP A 339 5.48 15.99 -15.09
N GLN A 340 5.74 15.88 -16.39
CA GLN A 340 6.48 16.81 -17.26
C GLN A 340 7.95 17.12 -16.90
N HIS A 341 8.30 17.21 -15.62
CA HIS A 341 9.63 17.52 -15.12
C HIS A 341 10.47 16.26 -14.91
N ILE A 342 11.76 16.37 -15.21
CA ILE A 342 12.80 15.38 -14.89
C ILE A 342 13.94 16.16 -14.25
N GLY A 343 14.26 15.83 -12.99
CA GLY A 343 15.33 16.47 -12.22
C GLY A 343 16.72 15.89 -12.51
N ASN A 344 17.60 16.00 -11.52
CA ASN A 344 18.98 15.47 -11.59
C ASN A 344 19.04 13.93 -11.34
N GLU A 345 20.23 13.39 -11.08
CA GLU A 345 20.40 11.95 -10.79
C GLU A 345 19.61 11.50 -9.54
N GLU A 346 19.52 12.33 -8.50
CA GLU A 346 18.74 12.02 -7.30
C GLU A 346 17.24 11.86 -7.63
N TRP A 347 16.71 12.71 -8.52
CA TRP A 347 15.34 12.57 -9.02
C TRP A 347 15.15 11.22 -9.73
N LYS A 348 16.12 10.81 -10.57
CA LYS A 348 16.05 9.56 -11.33
C LYS A 348 16.11 8.35 -10.41
N GLU A 349 17.00 8.37 -9.43
CA GLU A 349 17.11 7.30 -8.41
C GLU A 349 15.81 7.17 -7.62
N ARG A 350 15.25 8.29 -7.13
CA ARG A 350 13.95 8.30 -6.45
C ARG A 350 12.82 7.78 -7.35
N SER A 351 12.81 8.17 -8.63
CA SER A 351 11.81 7.68 -9.59
C SER A 351 11.90 6.16 -9.78
N LEU A 352 13.10 5.56 -9.80
CA LEU A 352 13.27 4.11 -9.88
C LEU A 352 12.74 3.40 -8.62
N VAL A 353 13.01 3.96 -7.43
CA VAL A 353 12.44 3.46 -6.16
C VAL A 353 10.91 3.50 -6.21
N HIS A 354 10.31 4.58 -6.71
CA HIS A 354 8.85 4.68 -6.85
C HIS A 354 8.26 3.65 -7.82
N VAL A 355 8.97 3.30 -8.91
CA VAL A 355 8.57 2.20 -9.81
C VAL A 355 8.58 0.89 -9.05
N GLU A 356 9.66 0.59 -8.34
CA GLU A 356 9.80 -0.64 -7.56
C GLU A 356 8.70 -0.75 -6.50
N GLU A 357 8.50 0.29 -5.69
CA GLU A 357 7.45 0.35 -4.68
C GLU A 357 6.05 0.15 -5.27
N MET A 358 5.74 0.84 -6.36
CA MET A 358 4.45 0.68 -7.06
C MET A 358 4.28 -0.76 -7.55
N VAL A 359 5.27 -1.32 -8.25
CA VAL A 359 5.13 -2.69 -8.78
C VAL A 359 4.98 -3.68 -7.64
N LEU A 360 5.84 -3.64 -6.63
CA LEU A 360 5.80 -4.57 -5.49
C LEU A 360 4.48 -4.48 -4.71
N GLN A 361 3.92 -3.28 -4.53
CA GLN A 361 2.72 -3.08 -3.74
C GLN A 361 1.42 -3.45 -4.46
N TYR A 362 1.41 -3.40 -5.80
CA TYR A 362 0.19 -3.54 -6.61
C TYR A 362 0.20 -4.72 -7.61
N ARG A 363 1.29 -5.47 -7.75
CA ARG A 363 1.42 -6.56 -8.75
C ARG A 363 0.48 -7.76 -8.59
N ASN A 364 -0.17 -7.93 -7.44
CA ASN A 364 -1.13 -9.01 -7.23
C ASN A 364 -2.57 -8.64 -7.63
N HIS A 365 -2.83 -7.36 -7.96
CA HIS A 365 -4.14 -6.92 -8.44
C HIS A 365 -4.37 -7.45 -9.88
N PRO A 366 -5.50 -8.14 -10.14
CA PRO A 366 -5.76 -8.84 -11.39
C PRO A 366 -6.22 -7.96 -12.56
#